data_AF-I7ZUE5-F1
#
_entry.id   AF-I7ZUE5-F1
#
_cell.length_a   1.000
_cell.length_b   1.000
_cell.length_c   1.000
_cell.angle_alpha   90.00
_cell.angle_beta   90.00
_cell.angle_gamma   90.00
#
_symmetry.space_group_name_H-M   'P 1'
#
loop_
_entity.id
_entity.type
_entity.pdbx_description
1 polymer ?
#
loop_
_entity_poly.entity_id
_entity_poly.type
_entity_poly.pdbx_seq_one_letter_code
_entity_poly.pdbx_strand_id
1 'polypeptide(L)'
;MVDRLVGSIDTLQVNAARALRVAEIINDYRTLLVHIARHNVQIPTEDYHEEAYKEIRDGLAAAQALMSANYNPIVASAQSNTETEKAELKRYGDPLYQLARRILIICRTILDASARRFQAHRIYLRVAVARRWVIARQDILRGARPGIQHTASLIAVGNTFRQVNRALYFQICKH
;
A
#
# COMPACT_ATOMS: atom_id res chain seq x y z
N MET A 1 -29.47 -9.74 -33.94
CA MET A 1 -30.08 -9.21 -32.68
C MET A 1 -29.58 -9.96 -31.46
N VAL A 2 -29.47 -11.29 -31.53
CA VAL A 2 -28.90 -12.16 -30.47
C VAL A 2 -27.43 -11.84 -30.17
N ASP A 3 -26.58 -11.62 -31.19
CA ASP A 3 -25.15 -11.29 -30.97
C ASP A 3 -24.91 -9.98 -30.21
N ARG A 4 -25.81 -9.00 -30.34
CA ARG A 4 -25.72 -7.74 -29.58
C ARG A 4 -26.09 -7.93 -28.11
N LEU A 5 -27.01 -8.85 -27.82
CA LEU A 5 -27.41 -9.19 -26.46
C LEU A 5 -26.32 -10.02 -25.77
N VAL A 6 -25.73 -10.99 -26.49
CA VAL A 6 -24.59 -11.80 -25.99
C VAL A 6 -23.38 -10.90 -25.69
N GLY A 7 -22.99 -10.02 -26.62
CA GLY A 7 -21.90 -9.06 -26.37
C GLY A 7 -22.19 -8.07 -25.21
N SER A 8 -23.45 -7.73 -24.97
CA SER A 8 -23.85 -6.90 -23.82
C SER A 8 -23.80 -7.66 -22.49
N ILE A 9 -24.07 -8.97 -22.49
CA ILE A 9 -24.00 -9.82 -21.29
C ILE A 9 -22.52 -10.08 -20.94
N ASP A 10 -21.67 -10.35 -21.93
CA ASP A 10 -20.24 -10.61 -21.72
C ASP A 10 -19.52 -9.38 -21.16
N THR A 11 -19.87 -8.19 -21.65
CA THR A 11 -19.31 -6.93 -21.13
C THR A 11 -19.79 -6.60 -19.71
N LEU A 12 -21.05 -6.91 -19.37
CA LEU A 12 -21.55 -6.80 -18.00
C LEU A 12 -20.81 -7.76 -17.05
N GLN A 13 -20.57 -9.00 -17.48
CA GLN A 13 -19.85 -10.00 -16.69
C GLN A 13 -18.38 -9.62 -16.47
N VAL A 14 -17.67 -9.14 -17.50
CA VAL A 14 -16.28 -8.67 -17.38
C VAL A 14 -16.19 -7.45 -16.47
N ASN A 15 -17.15 -6.53 -16.54
CA ASN A 15 -17.17 -5.36 -15.66
C ASN A 15 -17.49 -5.74 -14.20
N ALA A 16 -18.38 -6.70 -13.97
CA ALA A 16 -18.64 -7.26 -12.65
C ALA A 16 -17.40 -7.95 -12.06
N ALA A 17 -16.69 -8.75 -12.86
CA ALA A 17 -15.44 -9.39 -12.44
C ALA A 17 -14.35 -8.36 -12.09
N ARG A 18 -14.24 -7.28 -12.88
CA ARG A 18 -13.31 -6.16 -12.59
C ARG A 18 -13.69 -5.43 -11.30
N ALA A 19 -14.97 -5.18 -11.07
CA ALA A 19 -15.46 -4.55 -9.84
C ALA A 19 -15.18 -5.42 -8.61
N LEU A 20 -15.41 -6.74 -8.72
CA LEU A 20 -15.07 -7.70 -7.67
C LEU A 20 -13.56 -7.66 -7.36
N ARG A 21 -12.71 -7.66 -8.39
CA ARG A 21 -11.25 -7.57 -8.21
C ARG A 21 -10.82 -6.29 -7.49
N VAL A 22 -11.44 -5.15 -7.82
CA VAL A 22 -11.20 -3.89 -7.09
C VAL A 22 -11.60 -4.04 -5.63
N ALA A 23 -12.76 -4.63 -5.34
CA ALA A 23 -13.23 -4.84 -3.98
C ALA A 23 -12.28 -5.74 -3.17
N GLU A 24 -11.79 -6.84 -3.75
CA GLU A 24 -10.79 -7.73 -3.12
C GLU A 24 -9.50 -6.98 -2.77
N ILE A 25 -8.94 -6.23 -3.72
CA ILE A 25 -7.70 -5.48 -3.50
C ILE A 25 -7.88 -4.43 -2.40
N ILE A 26 -9.00 -3.71 -2.40
CA ILE A 26 -9.30 -2.72 -1.37
C ILE A 26 -9.49 -3.38 -0.01
N ASN A 27 -10.15 -4.53 0.05
CA ASN A 27 -10.33 -5.28 1.30
C ASN A 27 -8.99 -5.75 1.88
N ASP A 28 -8.13 -6.33 1.06
CA ASP A 28 -6.79 -6.77 1.46
C ASP A 28 -5.94 -5.57 1.92
N TYR A 29 -6.03 -4.45 1.21
CA TYR A 29 -5.38 -3.20 1.59
C TYR A 29 -5.84 -2.69 2.97
N ARG A 30 -7.15 -2.62 3.22
CA ARG A 30 -7.69 -2.24 4.54
C ARG A 30 -7.24 -3.19 5.64
N THR A 31 -7.21 -4.49 5.35
CA THR A 31 -6.74 -5.52 6.29
C THR A 31 -5.28 -5.27 6.67
N LEU A 32 -4.40 -4.99 5.70
CA LEU A 32 -3.00 -4.65 5.96
C LEU A 32 -2.85 -3.40 6.85
N LEU A 33 -3.64 -2.35 6.61
CA LEU A 33 -3.60 -1.14 7.44
C LEU A 33 -3.98 -1.41 8.90
N VAL A 34 -5.01 -2.24 9.13
CA VAL A 34 -5.40 -2.65 10.49
C VAL A 34 -4.27 -3.42 11.16
N HIS A 35 -3.59 -4.32 10.44
CA HIS A 35 -2.45 -5.05 10.99
C HIS A 35 -1.26 -4.14 11.32
N ILE A 36 -0.96 -3.16 10.47
CA ILE A 36 0.09 -2.17 10.73
C ILE A 36 -0.22 -1.39 12.01
N ALA A 37 -1.45 -0.94 12.19
CA ALA A 37 -1.86 -0.20 13.39
C ALA A 37 -1.72 -1.03 14.69
N ARG A 38 -1.93 -2.35 14.64
CA ARG A 38 -1.75 -3.25 15.79
C ARG A 38 -0.30 -3.37 16.26
N HIS A 39 0.67 -3.00 15.43
CA HIS A 39 2.09 -3.02 15.79
C HIS A 39 2.53 -1.76 16.55
N ASN A 40 1.62 -0.84 16.85
CA ASN A 40 1.92 0.31 17.70
C ASN A 40 2.38 -0.15 19.10
N VAL A 41 3.47 0.44 19.59
CA VAL A 41 4.12 0.06 20.86
C VAL A 41 4.31 1.31 21.68
N GLN A 42 4.19 1.19 23.01
CA GLN A 42 4.68 2.24 23.91
C GLN A 42 6.20 2.29 23.83
N ILE A 43 6.76 3.43 23.40
CA ILE A 43 8.20 3.62 23.22
C ILE A 43 8.74 4.32 24.47
N PRO A 44 9.61 3.69 25.26
CA PRO A 44 10.27 4.36 26.38
C PRO A 44 11.13 5.52 25.87
N THR A 45 11.14 6.65 26.59
CA THR A 45 11.88 7.86 26.21
C THR A 45 13.38 7.59 26.02
N GLU A 46 13.95 6.71 26.84
CA GLU A 46 15.37 6.32 26.79
C GLU A 46 15.74 5.56 25.50
N ASP A 47 14.81 4.76 24.96
CA ASP A 47 15.02 3.93 23.77
C ASP A 47 14.52 4.61 22.48
N TYR A 48 14.09 5.88 22.55
CA TYR A 48 13.46 6.59 21.43
C TYR A 48 14.33 6.63 20.17
N HIS A 49 15.66 6.65 20.33
CA HIS A 49 16.63 6.78 19.24
C HIS A 49 16.99 5.47 18.54
N GLU A 50 16.59 4.32 19.10
CA GLU A 50 16.86 3.01 18.50
C GLU A 50 16.21 2.88 17.12
N GLU A 51 16.94 2.29 16.19
CA GLU A 51 16.57 2.21 14.77
C GLU A 51 15.22 1.51 14.58
N ALA A 52 14.94 0.44 15.32
CA ALA A 52 13.69 -0.30 15.21
C ALA A 52 12.47 0.51 15.69
N TYR A 53 12.63 1.33 16.74
CA TYR A 53 11.53 2.19 17.19
C TYR A 53 11.26 3.34 16.22
N LYS A 54 12.31 3.89 15.57
CA LYS A 54 12.14 4.82 14.45
C LYS A 54 11.38 4.17 13.30
N GLU A 55 11.77 2.95 12.91
CA GLU A 55 11.14 2.20 11.83
C GLU A 55 9.64 1.96 12.04
N ILE A 56 9.23 1.67 13.29
CA ILE A 56 7.81 1.51 13.64
C ILE A 56 7.07 2.85 13.49
N ARG A 57 7.63 3.95 13.99
CA ARG A 57 7.01 5.29 13.87
C ARG A 57 6.88 5.71 12.42
N ASP A 58 7.96 5.56 11.64
CA ASP A 58 7.99 5.91 10.23
C ASP A 58 7.02 5.04 9.43
N GLY A 59 6.91 3.76 9.76
CA GLY A 59 5.93 2.85 9.17
C GLY A 59 4.49 3.22 9.47
N LEU A 60 4.18 3.59 10.71
CA LEU A 60 2.84 4.06 11.11
C LEU A 60 2.49 5.39 10.42
N ALA A 61 3.42 6.34 10.39
CA ALA A 61 3.25 7.62 9.70
C ALA A 61 3.06 7.42 8.19
N ALA A 62 3.84 6.53 7.57
CA ALA A 62 3.69 6.19 6.17
C ALA A 62 2.34 5.51 5.87
N ALA A 63 1.86 4.63 6.75
CA ALA A 63 0.54 4.02 6.62
C ALA A 63 -0.58 5.07 6.73
N GLN A 64 -0.47 6.01 7.67
CA GLN A 64 -1.40 7.13 7.79
C GLN A 64 -1.38 8.03 6.56
N ALA A 65 -0.19 8.39 6.06
CA ALA A 65 -0.05 9.19 4.84
C ALA A 65 -0.69 8.49 3.63
N LEU A 66 -0.51 7.17 3.53
CA LEU A 66 -1.06 6.34 2.46
C LEU A 66 -2.60 6.18 2.57
N MET A 67 -3.15 6.22 3.78
CA MET A 67 -4.59 6.33 4.03
C MET A 67 -5.16 7.70 3.65
N SER A 68 -4.46 8.79 4.00
CA SER A 68 -4.90 10.16 3.71
C SER A 68 -4.66 10.58 2.26
N ALA A 69 -3.84 9.84 1.51
CA ALA A 69 -3.61 10.12 0.11
C ALA A 69 -4.91 9.97 -0.67
N ASN A 70 -5.45 11.09 -1.18
CA ASN A 70 -6.67 11.07 -1.98
C ASN A 70 -6.52 10.10 -3.15
N TYR A 71 -7.59 9.36 -3.44
CA TYR A 71 -7.74 8.73 -4.74
C TYR A 71 -7.80 9.87 -5.75
N ASN A 72 -6.81 10.00 -6.63
CA ASN A 72 -6.83 11.01 -7.68
C ASN A 72 -7.18 10.34 -9.02
N PRO A 73 -8.47 10.16 -9.33
CA PRO A 73 -8.90 9.69 -10.64
C PRO A 73 -8.80 10.78 -11.72
N ILE A 74 -8.27 11.97 -11.43
CA ILE A 74 -8.36 13.10 -12.35
C ILE A 74 -7.23 13.06 -13.37
N VAL A 75 -7.65 12.78 -14.61
CA VAL A 75 -7.19 13.27 -15.91
C VAL A 75 -5.92 14.13 -15.80
N ALA A 76 -4.81 13.65 -16.36
CA ALA A 76 -4.00 14.57 -17.14
C ALA A 76 -4.89 14.98 -18.33
N SER A 77 -5.82 15.90 -18.10
CA SER A 77 -6.26 16.75 -19.19
C SER A 77 -4.99 17.53 -19.46
N ALA A 78 -4.28 17.14 -20.51
CA ALA A 78 -3.42 18.07 -21.19
C ALA A 78 -4.19 19.40 -21.22
N GLN A 79 -3.54 20.46 -20.75
CA GLN A 79 -3.97 21.83 -20.94
C GLN A 79 -4.00 22.10 -22.45
N SER A 80 -5.00 21.54 -23.12
CA SER A 80 -5.31 21.69 -24.52
C SER A 80 -6.83 21.75 -24.58
N ASN A 81 -7.34 22.97 -24.53
CA ASN A 81 -8.65 23.39 -25.05
C ASN A 81 -9.77 22.34 -24.97
N THR A 82 -10.11 21.93 -23.75
CA THR A 82 -11.09 20.85 -23.49
C THR A 82 -12.52 21.21 -23.87
N GLU A 83 -12.86 22.47 -24.16
CA GLU A 83 -14.21 22.86 -24.56
C GLU A 83 -14.50 22.61 -26.04
N THR A 84 -13.52 22.81 -26.92
CA THR A 84 -13.67 22.52 -28.36
C THR A 84 -13.61 21.02 -28.63
N GLU A 85 -12.69 20.30 -27.98
CA GLU A 85 -12.54 18.85 -28.14
C GLU A 85 -13.73 18.08 -27.53
N LYS A 86 -14.28 18.55 -26.39
CA LYS A 86 -15.54 18.01 -25.83
C LYS A 86 -16.77 18.35 -26.67
N ALA A 87 -16.79 19.49 -27.36
CA ALA A 87 -17.90 19.84 -28.23
C ALA A 87 -17.92 18.97 -29.50
N GLU A 88 -16.74 18.63 -30.03
CA GLU A 88 -16.58 17.73 -31.17
C GLU A 88 -16.87 16.26 -30.80
N LEU A 89 -16.40 15.79 -29.64
CA LEU A 89 -16.69 14.44 -29.11
C LEU A 89 -18.11 14.28 -28.55
N LYS A 90 -18.82 15.36 -28.20
CA LYS A 90 -20.27 15.33 -27.91
C LYS A 90 -21.10 15.30 -29.18
N ARG A 91 -20.60 15.86 -30.29
CA ARG A 91 -21.28 15.89 -31.58
C ARG A 91 -21.34 14.51 -32.24
N TYR A 92 -20.30 13.70 -32.05
CA TYR A 92 -20.33 12.28 -32.37
C TYR A 92 -20.46 11.48 -31.08
N GLY A 93 -21.69 11.12 -30.71
CA GLY A 93 -22.00 10.21 -29.61
C GLY A 93 -21.51 8.79 -29.90
N ASP A 94 -20.21 8.63 -30.09
CA ASP A 94 -19.59 7.41 -30.57
C ASP A 94 -19.51 6.42 -29.39
N PRO A 95 -20.31 5.33 -29.39
CA PRO A 95 -20.36 4.38 -28.27
C PRO A 95 -18.99 3.74 -28.00
N LEU A 96 -18.10 3.72 -29.01
CA LEU A 96 -16.74 3.24 -28.89
C LEU A 96 -15.87 4.10 -27.96
N TYR A 97 -15.97 5.44 -28.06
CA TYR A 97 -15.20 6.35 -27.21
C TYR A 97 -15.66 6.30 -25.74
N GLN A 98 -16.98 6.21 -25.52
CA GLN A 98 -17.51 6.03 -24.17
C GLN A 98 -17.08 4.69 -23.55
N LEU A 99 -17.09 3.61 -24.34
CA LEU A 99 -16.63 2.29 -23.89
C LEU A 99 -15.13 2.32 -23.55
N ALA A 100 -14.30 2.88 -24.42
CA ALA A 100 -12.86 3.03 -24.21
C ALA A 100 -12.56 3.84 -22.93
N ARG A 101 -13.28 4.94 -22.70
CA ARG A 101 -13.14 5.77 -21.49
C ARG A 101 -13.54 5.00 -20.23
N ARG A 102 -14.62 4.22 -20.26
CA ARG A 102 -15.06 3.38 -19.12
C ARG A 102 -14.01 2.31 -18.79
N ILE A 103 -13.48 1.63 -19.82
CA ILE A 103 -12.42 0.63 -19.65
C ILE A 103 -11.17 1.27 -19.05
N LEU A 104 -10.74 2.43 -19.57
CA LEU A 104 -9.55 3.15 -19.09
C LEU A 104 -9.67 3.53 -17.61
N ILE A 105 -10.82 4.07 -17.19
CA ILE A 105 -11.07 4.46 -15.80
C ILE A 105 -10.97 3.24 -14.87
N ILE A 106 -11.55 2.10 -15.26
CA ILE A 106 -11.53 0.87 -14.45
C ILE A 106 -10.09 0.34 -14.34
N CYS A 107 -9.36 0.24 -15.45
CA CYS A 107 -7.97 -0.22 -15.44
C CYS A 107 -7.09 0.67 -14.55
N ARG A 108 -7.26 1.99 -14.62
CA ARG A 108 -6.55 2.95 -13.76
C ARG A 108 -6.83 2.71 -12.28
N THR A 109 -8.11 2.48 -11.94
CA THR A 109 -8.55 2.20 -10.57
C THR A 109 -7.90 0.93 -10.02
N ILE A 110 -7.84 -0.13 -10.84
CA ILE A 110 -7.20 -1.40 -10.46
C ILE A 110 -5.69 -1.22 -10.24
N LEU A 111 -5.02 -0.47 -11.13
CA LEU A 111 -3.58 -0.22 -11.02
C LEU A 111 -3.24 0.59 -9.76
N ASP A 112 -3.97 1.67 -9.48
CA ASP A 112 -3.77 2.48 -8.28
C ASP A 112 -4.03 1.67 -7.00
N ALA A 113 -5.13 0.92 -6.94
CA ALA A 113 -5.44 0.07 -5.80
C ALA A 113 -4.37 -1.00 -5.57
N SER A 114 -3.84 -1.60 -6.64
CA SER A 114 -2.76 -2.58 -6.58
C SER A 114 -1.46 -1.97 -6.07
N ALA A 115 -1.12 -0.76 -6.53
CA ALA A 115 0.06 -0.03 -6.07
C ALA A 115 -0.04 0.32 -4.58
N ARG A 116 -1.19 0.82 -4.12
CA ARG A 116 -1.43 1.12 -2.69
C ARG A 116 -1.34 -0.13 -1.82
N ARG A 117 -1.94 -1.25 -2.26
CA ARG A 117 -1.82 -2.54 -1.57
C ARG A 117 -0.36 -2.97 -1.46
N PHE A 118 0.40 -2.89 -2.54
CA PHE A 118 1.80 -3.26 -2.54
C PHE A 118 2.64 -2.38 -1.59
N GLN A 119 2.41 -1.06 -1.61
CA GLN A 119 3.03 -0.13 -0.68
C GLN A 119 2.66 -0.43 0.78
N ALA A 120 1.39 -0.69 1.08
CA ALA A 120 0.94 -1.10 2.41
C ALA A 120 1.61 -2.40 2.87
N HIS A 121 1.74 -3.38 1.97
CA HIS A 121 2.41 -4.63 2.28
C HIS A 121 3.89 -4.43 2.62
N ARG A 122 4.59 -3.58 1.87
CA ARG A 122 5.98 -3.18 2.17
C ARG A 122 6.11 -2.55 3.56
N ILE A 123 5.21 -1.63 3.89
CA ILE A 123 5.17 -1.00 5.22
C ILE A 123 4.95 -2.06 6.30
N TYR A 124 3.98 -2.95 6.10
CA TYR A 124 3.70 -4.05 7.02
C TYR A 124 4.93 -4.90 7.32
N LEU A 125 5.67 -5.33 6.28
CA LEU A 125 6.87 -6.15 6.48
C LEU A 125 7.95 -5.43 7.30
N ARG A 126 8.20 -4.14 7.00
CA ARG A 126 9.17 -3.33 7.76
C ARG A 126 8.78 -3.20 9.23
N VAL A 127 7.52 -2.85 9.48
CA VAL A 127 6.99 -2.70 10.85
C VAL A 127 6.98 -4.04 11.58
N ALA A 128 6.65 -5.14 10.92
CA ALA A 128 6.65 -6.48 11.53
C ALA A 128 8.05 -6.93 11.94
N VAL A 129 9.08 -6.67 11.12
CA VAL A 129 10.48 -6.96 11.47
C VAL A 129 10.95 -6.12 12.65
N ALA A 130 10.63 -4.82 12.65
CA ALA A 130 10.94 -3.95 13.78
C ALA A 130 10.21 -4.38 15.07
N ARG A 131 8.95 -4.79 14.97
CA ARG A 131 8.19 -5.33 16.11
C ARG A 131 8.81 -6.60 16.67
N ARG A 132 9.32 -7.50 15.82
CA ARG A 132 10.06 -8.70 16.27
C ARG A 132 11.33 -8.34 17.04
N TRP A 133 12.07 -7.32 16.59
CA TRP A 133 13.23 -6.81 17.32
C TRP A 133 12.84 -6.29 18.71
N VAL A 134 11.73 -5.54 18.82
CA VAL A 134 11.24 -5.02 20.11
C VAL A 134 10.90 -6.16 21.07
N ILE A 135 10.22 -7.21 20.61
CA ILE A 135 9.91 -8.38 21.42
C ILE A 135 11.19 -9.07 21.88
N ALA A 136 12.14 -9.34 20.97
CA ALA A 136 13.41 -9.97 21.32
C ALA A 136 14.22 -9.14 22.33
N ARG A 137 14.20 -7.81 22.21
CA ARG A 137 14.83 -6.92 23.19
C ARG A 137 14.16 -7.04 24.56
N GLN A 138 12.83 -7.05 24.62
CA GLN A 138 12.08 -7.21 25.87
C GLN A 138 12.38 -8.57 26.53
N ASP A 139 12.50 -9.64 25.75
CA ASP A 139 12.82 -10.98 26.24
C ASP A 139 14.26 -11.07 26.80
N ILE A 140 15.21 -10.36 26.19
CA ILE A 140 16.60 -10.26 26.68
C ILE A 140 16.65 -9.48 27.99
N LEU A 141 15.96 -8.34 28.05
CA LEU A 141 16.01 -7.45 29.19
C LEU A 141 15.16 -7.94 30.36
N ARG A 142 14.05 -8.66 30.10
CA ARG A 142 13.07 -9.12 31.11
C ARG A 142 12.62 -8.00 32.07
N GLY A 143 12.52 -6.77 31.57
CA GLY A 143 12.18 -5.58 32.36
C GLY A 143 13.36 -4.92 33.09
N ALA A 144 14.57 -5.49 33.04
CA ALA A 144 15.78 -4.86 33.54
C ALA A 144 16.30 -3.79 32.57
N ARG A 145 17.10 -2.86 33.09
CA ARG A 145 17.79 -1.87 32.25
C ARG A 145 18.92 -2.54 31.44
N PRO A 146 19.24 -2.02 30.24
CA PRO A 146 20.42 -2.47 29.49
C PRO A 146 21.67 -2.35 30.36
N GLY A 147 22.43 -3.45 30.46
CA GLY A 147 23.64 -3.53 31.25
C GLY A 147 24.66 -4.43 30.55
N ILE A 148 25.88 -4.49 31.09
CA ILE A 148 27.03 -5.18 30.47
C ILE A 148 26.70 -6.64 30.13
N GLN A 149 25.92 -7.32 30.98
CA GLN A 149 25.50 -8.71 30.79
C GLN A 149 24.60 -8.91 29.55
N HIS A 150 23.84 -7.89 29.15
CA HIS A 150 22.91 -7.94 28.02
C HIS A 150 23.53 -7.45 26.71
N THR A 151 24.67 -6.75 26.77
CA THR A 151 25.24 -6.01 25.63
C THR A 151 25.49 -6.89 24.41
N ALA A 152 26.09 -8.08 24.58
CA ALA A 152 26.39 -8.98 23.46
C ALA A 152 25.11 -9.46 22.75
N SER A 153 24.08 -9.85 23.52
CA SER A 153 22.79 -10.30 22.98
C SER A 153 22.03 -9.17 22.28
N LEU A 154 22.06 -7.96 22.84
CA LEU A 154 21.43 -6.78 22.23
C LEU A 154 22.11 -6.39 20.91
N ILE A 155 23.44 -6.44 20.84
CA ILE A 155 24.19 -6.20 19.60
C ILE A 155 23.82 -7.24 18.55
N ALA A 156 23.77 -8.52 18.92
CA ALA A 156 23.41 -9.60 18.00
C ALA A 156 22.01 -9.38 17.40
N VAL A 157 21.01 -9.10 18.24
CA VAL A 157 19.63 -8.84 17.79
C VAL A 157 19.54 -7.58 16.92
N GLY A 158 20.28 -6.51 17.27
CA GLY A 158 20.39 -5.30 16.43
C GLY A 158 21.00 -5.56 15.06
N ASN A 159 22.04 -6.40 14.98
CA ASN A 159 22.66 -6.78 13.71
C ASN A 159 21.72 -7.61 12.84
N THR A 160 20.98 -8.56 13.42
CA THR A 160 19.96 -9.33 12.71
C THR A 160 18.86 -8.43 12.16
N PHE A 161 18.37 -7.48 12.95
CA PHE A 161 17.37 -6.50 12.48
C PHE A 161 17.89 -5.71 11.28
N ARG A 162 19.10 -5.14 11.36
CA ARG A 162 19.69 -4.40 10.23
C ARG A 162 19.86 -5.25 8.99
N GLN A 163 20.28 -6.52 9.14
CA GLN A 163 20.45 -7.44 8.01
C GLN A 163 19.11 -7.71 7.31
N VAL A 164 18.08 -8.10 8.09
CA VAL A 164 16.75 -8.39 7.54
C VAL A 164 16.12 -7.14 6.93
N ASN A 165 16.24 -5.98 7.59
CA ASN A 165 15.68 -4.74 7.07
C ASN A 165 16.35 -4.35 5.74
N ARG A 166 17.68 -4.48 5.65
CA ARG A 166 18.43 -4.20 4.41
C ARG A 166 18.05 -5.18 3.29
N ALA A 167 17.83 -6.45 3.61
CA ALA A 167 17.35 -7.45 2.65
C ALA A 167 15.94 -7.09 2.13
N LEU A 168 15.04 -6.65 3.02
CA LEU A 168 13.72 -6.15 2.63
C LEU A 168 13.85 -4.95 1.68
N TYR A 169 14.67 -3.94 2.00
CA TYR A 169 14.90 -2.81 1.09
C TYR A 169 15.43 -3.25 -0.28
N PHE A 170 16.36 -4.21 -0.32
CA PHE A 170 16.95 -4.67 -1.57
C PHE A 170 15.96 -5.44 -2.45
N GLN A 171 15.14 -6.30 -1.86
CA GLN A 171 14.10 -7.05 -2.56
C GLN A 171 12.98 -6.14 -3.06
N ILE A 172 12.79 -5.01 -2.39
CA ILE A 172 11.79 -4.00 -2.69
C ILE A 172 12.22 -3.05 -3.83
N CYS A 173 13.52 -2.76 -3.99
CA CYS A 173 14.04 -1.86 -5.04
C CYS A 173 14.32 -2.55 -6.39
N LYS A 174 14.15 -3.87 -6.48
CA LYS A 174 14.39 -4.65 -7.71
C LYS A 174 13.19 -4.72 -8.67
N HIS A 175 12.06 -4.11 -8.32
CA HIS A 175 10.82 -4.10 -9.10
C HIS A 175 10.22 -2.69 -9.14
#